data_AF-A0A7Y5T6S5-F1
#
_entry.id   AF-A0A7Y5T6S5-F1
#
_cell.length_a   1.000
_cell.length_b   1.000
_cell.length_c   1.000
_cell.angle_alpha   90.00
_cell.angle_beta   90.00
_cell.angle_gamma   90.00
#
_symmetry.space_group_name_H-M   'P 1'
#
loop_
_entity.id
_entity.type
_entity.pdbx_description
1 polymer ?
#
loop_
_entity_poly.entity_id
_entity_poly.type
_entity_poly.pdbx_seq_one_letter_code
_entity_poly.pdbx_strand_id
1 'polypeptide(L)'
;MQRDRAQPGPFIGIGGLAVAAFLYGYVAIALPSVLHSVVLPAFWVLLLVLACVWFTPHPRRVMFLPALAIVVWFAVLLVAR
;
A
#
# COMPACT_ATOMS: atom_id res chain seq x y z
N MET A 1 -11.65 14.19 -31.42
CA MET A 1 -10.57 13.71 -30.53
C MET A 1 -11.10 13.67 -29.11
N GLN A 2 -11.65 12.53 -28.71
CA GLN A 2 -12.05 12.25 -27.34
C GLN A 2 -10.75 12.22 -26.52
N ARG A 3 -10.55 13.16 -25.59
CA ARG A 3 -9.50 13.04 -24.58
C ARG A 3 -9.92 11.88 -23.69
N ASP A 4 -9.61 10.65 -24.09
CA ASP A 4 -9.44 9.55 -23.16
C ASP A 4 -8.31 9.97 -22.22
N ARG A 5 -8.69 10.65 -21.14
CA ARG A 5 -7.77 10.95 -20.05
C ARG A 5 -7.45 9.60 -19.43
N ALA A 6 -6.41 8.93 -19.96
CA ALA A 6 -5.77 7.82 -19.29
C ALA A 6 -5.50 8.28 -17.85
N GLN A 7 -6.28 7.79 -16.90
CA GLN A 7 -6.14 8.19 -15.51
C GLN A 7 -4.94 7.43 -14.96
N PRO A 8 -3.81 8.08 -14.63
CA PRO A 8 -2.61 7.36 -14.20
C PRO A 8 -2.74 6.79 -12.79
N GLY A 9 -3.79 7.16 -12.05
CA GLY A 9 -4.01 6.83 -10.64
C GLY A 9 -3.85 5.34 -10.28
N PRO A 10 -4.45 4.40 -11.02
CA PRO A 10 -4.31 2.96 -10.74
C PRO A 10 -2.88 2.47 -10.88
N PHE A 11 -2.15 2.91 -11.91
CA PHE A 11 -0.75 2.54 -12.13
C PHE A 11 0.17 3.12 -11.05
N ILE A 12 -0.05 4.38 -10.66
CA ILE A 12 0.66 5.02 -9.55
C ILE A 12 0.39 4.26 -8.24
N GLY A 13 -0.86 3.86 -7.99
CA GLY A 13 -1.22 3.15 -6.77
C GLY A 13 -0.63 1.74 -6.70
N ILE A 14 -0.73 0.94 -7.77
CA ILE A 14 -0.10 -0.39 -7.78
C ILE A 14 1.43 -0.27 -7.70
N GLY A 15 2.04 0.61 -8.49
CA GLY A 15 3.49 0.83 -8.46
C GLY A 15 3.98 1.27 -7.08
N GLY A 16 3.27 2.21 -6.44
CA GLY A 16 3.58 2.65 -5.08
C GLY A 16 3.40 1.56 -4.03
N LEU A 17 2.37 0.72 -4.15
CA LEU A 17 2.18 -0.43 -3.26
C LEU A 17 3.27 -1.50 -3.45
N ALA A 18 3.73 -1.72 -4.68
CA ALA A 18 4.85 -2.61 -4.95
C ALA A 18 6.14 -2.11 -4.27
N VAL A 19 6.41 -0.80 -4.30
CA VAL A 19 7.53 -0.21 -3.55
C VAL A 19 7.33 -0.36 -2.04
N ALA A 20 6.12 -0.09 -1.53
CA ALA A 20 5.80 -0.24 -0.12
C ALA A 20 5.98 -1.69 0.39
N ALA A 21 5.82 -2.69 -0.48
CA ALA A 21 6.04 -4.09 -0.13
C ALA A 21 7.44 -4.34 0.44
N PHE A 22 8.47 -3.66 -0.07
CA PHE A 22 9.83 -3.79 0.43
C PHE A 22 9.98 -3.24 1.85
N LEU A 23 9.30 -2.13 2.20
CA LEU A 23 9.33 -1.59 3.55
C LEU A 23 8.65 -2.53 4.56
N TYR A 24 7.50 -3.08 4.18
CA TYR A 24 6.75 -4.03 5.01
C TYR A 24 7.51 -5.35 5.15
N GLY A 25 8.08 -5.87 4.05
CA GLY A 25 8.88 -7.09 4.05
C GLY A 25 10.15 -6.95 4.88
N TYR A 26 10.86 -5.82 4.77
CA TYR A 26 12.05 -5.57 5.60
C TYR A 26 11.71 -5.56 7.09
N VAL A 27 10.66 -4.83 7.50
CA VAL A 27 10.22 -4.78 8.89
C VAL A 27 9.77 -6.14 9.41
N ALA A 28 9.08 -6.92 8.58
CA ALA A 28 8.65 -8.27 8.95
C ALA A 28 9.81 -9.22 9.26
N ILE A 29 10.97 -9.02 8.61
CA ILE A 29 12.20 -9.82 8.82
C ILE A 29 13.04 -9.23 9.95
N ALA A 30 13.19 -7.91 10.00
CA ALA A 30 14.11 -7.23 10.91
C ALA A 30 13.57 -7.12 12.35
N LEU A 31 12.25 -7.05 12.54
CA LEU A 31 11.61 -6.92 13.86
C LEU A 31 10.70 -8.13 14.12
N PRO A 32 11.23 -9.29 14.58
CA PRO A 32 10.47 -10.52 14.71
C PRO A 32 9.46 -10.44 15.87
N SER A 33 8.25 -10.01 15.54
CA SER A 33 7.10 -9.93 16.45
C SER A 33 5.82 -10.11 15.66
N VAL A 34 4.74 -10.59 16.28
CA VAL A 34 3.47 -10.85 15.57
C VAL A 34 2.96 -9.60 14.85
N LEU A 35 3.09 -8.44 15.47
CA LEU A 35 2.69 -7.15 14.89
C LEU A 35 3.45 -6.88 13.58
N HIS A 36 4.78 -6.96 13.60
CA HIS A 36 5.62 -6.58 12.48
C HIS A 36 5.69 -7.66 11.40
N SER A 37 5.71 -8.94 11.78
CA SER A 37 5.88 -10.07 10.86
C SER A 37 4.58 -10.61 10.26
N VAL A 38 3.43 -10.36 10.90
CA VAL A 38 2.12 -10.88 10.42
C VAL A 38 1.13 -9.74 10.17
N VAL A 39 0.90 -8.88 11.16
CA VAL A 39 -0.18 -7.88 11.07
C VAL A 39 0.12 -6.82 10.01
N LEU A 40 1.34 -6.25 9.99
CA LEU A 40 1.74 -5.29 8.96
C LEU A 40 1.66 -5.89 7.55
N PRO A 41 2.29 -7.04 7.24
CA PRO A 41 2.18 -7.67 5.93
C PRO A 41 0.74 -7.96 5.52
N ALA A 42 -0.09 -8.47 6.43
CA ALA A 42 -1.52 -8.70 6.17
C ALA A 42 -2.25 -7.39 5.82
N PHE A 43 -1.95 -6.30 6.53
CA PHE A 43 -2.49 -4.98 6.22
C PHE A 43 -2.07 -4.50 4.82
N TRP A 44 -0.80 -4.69 4.43
CA TRP A 44 -0.36 -4.38 3.07
C TRP A 44 -1.09 -5.21 2.01
N VAL A 45 -1.30 -6.52 2.25
CA VAL A 45 -2.09 -7.39 1.35
C VAL A 45 -3.52 -6.85 1.20
N LEU A 46 -4.15 -6.41 2.28
CA LEU A 46 -5.47 -5.79 2.22
C LEU A 46 -5.49 -4.55 1.32
N LEU A 47 -4.47 -3.69 1.42
CA LEU A 47 -4.35 -2.53 0.52
C LEU A 47 -4.13 -2.94 -0.94
N LEU A 48 -3.36 -4.00 -1.19
CA LEU A 48 -3.19 -4.54 -2.54
C LEU A 48 -4.50 -5.07 -3.12
N VAL A 49 -5.25 -5.86 -2.35
CA VAL A 49 -6.59 -6.34 -2.75
C VAL A 49 -7.50 -5.14 -3.05
N LEU A 50 -7.48 -4.13 -2.19
CA LEU A 50 -8.27 -2.92 -2.39
C LEU A 50 -7.88 -2.16 -3.66
N ALA A 51 -6.58 -2.10 -3.98
CA ALA A 51 -6.09 -1.52 -5.23
C ALA A 51 -6.59 -2.29 -6.45
N CYS A 52 -6.61 -3.62 -6.41
CA CYS A 52 -7.16 -4.47 -7.47
C CYS A 52 -8.67 -4.26 -7.64
N VAL A 53 -9.43 -4.22 -6.53
CA VAL A 53 -10.89 -4.01 -6.56
C VAL A 53 -11.24 -2.61 -7.06
N TRP A 54 -10.45 -1.60 -6.67
CA TRP A 54 -10.70 -0.20 -7.04
C TRP A 54 -10.06 0.23 -8.36
N PHE A 55 -9.31 -0.66 -9.01
CA PHE A 55 -8.53 -0.36 -10.21
C PHE A 55 -9.37 0.32 -11.30
N THR A 56 -10.53 -0.26 -11.61
CA THR A 56 -11.48 0.24 -12.61
C THR A 56 -12.55 1.17 -12.04
N PRO A 57 -13.26 0.84 -10.94
CA PRO A 57 -14.39 1.66 -10.49
C PRO A 57 -13.97 2.97 -9.81
N HIS A 58 -12.79 3.03 -9.18
CA HIS A 58 -12.37 4.17 -8.36
C HIS A 58 -10.89 4.56 -8.56
N PRO A 59 -10.45 4.87 -9.80
CA PRO A 59 -9.04 5.06 -10.16
C PRO A 59 -8.31 6.15 -9.38
N ARG A 60 -9.02 7.22 -8.98
CA ARG A 60 -8.45 8.29 -8.16
C ARG A 60 -8.17 7.87 -6.71
N ARG A 61 -8.95 6.93 -6.16
CA ARG A 61 -8.78 6.46 -4.78
C ARG A 61 -7.54 5.57 -4.65
N VAL A 62 -7.25 4.78 -5.69
CA VAL A 62 -6.09 3.87 -5.75
C VAL A 62 -4.77 4.63 -5.58
N MET A 63 -4.68 5.86 -6.07
CA MET A 63 -3.50 6.72 -5.94
C MET A 63 -3.12 7.03 -4.48
N PHE A 64 -4.07 7.00 -3.54
CA PHE A 64 -3.82 7.32 -2.13
C PHE A 64 -3.41 6.10 -1.28
N LEU A 65 -3.57 4.88 -1.80
CA LEU A 65 -3.25 3.66 -1.04
C LEU A 65 -1.78 3.53 -0.66
N PRO A 66 -0.79 3.88 -1.52
CA PRO A 66 0.63 3.89 -1.11
C PRO A 66 0.91 4.88 0.01
N ALA A 67 0.30 6.07 -0.03
CA ALA A 67 0.47 7.07 1.03
C ALA A 67 -0.09 6.55 2.36
N LEU A 68 -1.26 5.92 2.33
CA LEU A 68 -1.84 5.25 3.51
C LEU A 68 -0.91 4.14 4.04
N ALA A 69 -0.34 3.33 3.15
CA ALA A 69 0.60 2.28 3.53
C ALA A 69 1.83 2.84 4.27
N ILE A 70 2.40 3.94 3.78
CA ILE A 70 3.56 4.60 4.39
C ILE A 70 3.19 5.20 5.75
N VAL A 71 2.05 5.89 5.85
CA VAL A 71 1.59 6.51 7.10
C VAL A 71 1.36 5.46 8.19
N VAL A 72 0.66 4.37 7.87
CA VAL A 72 0.40 3.29 8.85
C VAL A 72 1.70 2.61 9.26
N TRP A 73 2.57 2.29 8.29
CA TRP A 73 3.88 1.70 8.57
C TRP A 73 4.69 2.56 9.53
N PHE A 74 4.80 3.86 9.26
CA PHE A 74 5.57 4.78 10.09
C PHE A 74 4.95 4.97 11.47
N ALA A 75 3.62 5.09 11.55
CA ALA A 75 2.90 5.21 12.82
C ALA A 75 3.13 3.99 13.71
N VAL A 76 3.09 2.77 13.16
CA VAL A 76 3.37 1.57 13.94
C VAL A 76 4.80 1.58 14.46
N LEU A 77 5.79 1.95 13.65
CA LEU A 77 7.19 2.04 14.09
C LEU A 77 7.43 3.12 15.16
N LEU A 78 6.60 4.16 15.22
CA LEU A 78 6.68 5.15 16.30
C LEU A 78 6.06 4.66 17.61
N VAL A 79 4.97 3.91 17.53
CA VAL A 79 4.21 3.46 18.70
C VAL A 79 4.78 2.17 19.30
N ALA A 80 5.27 1.25 18.46
CA ALA A 80 5.73 -0.08 18.85
C ALA A 80 7.25 -0.17 19.04
N ARG A 81 7.88 0.93 19.49
CA ARG A 81 9.32 0.97 19.82
C ARG A 81 9.65 0.14 21.04
#